data_AF-A0ABD5XMB7-F1
#
_entry.id   AF-A0ABD5XMB7-F1
#
_cell.length_a   1.000
_cell.length_b   1.000
_cell.length_c   1.000
_cell.angle_alpha   90.00
_cell.angle_beta   90.00
_cell.angle_gamma   90.00
#
_symmetry.space_group_name_H-M   'P 1'
#
loop_
_entity.id
_entity.type
_entity.pdbx_description
1 polymer ?
#
loop_
_entity_poly.entity_id
_entity_poly.type
_entity_poly.pdbx_seq_one_letter_code
_entity_poly.pdbx_strand_id
1 'polypeptide(L)'
;MSVGTPARRLRYPLALVAVVAGLLLLEYLLEVTLTGYAATGTTWLPTVGTIGQTMVAYTLPVSLLATFGVPVVAFVFGVRYARAA
;
A
#
# COMPACT_ATOMS: atom_id res chain seq x y z
N MET A 1 15.56 -26.78 28.26
CA MET A 1 14.43 -26.02 27.68
C MET A 1 14.99 -24.76 27.04
N SER A 2 15.11 -24.69 25.72
CA SER A 2 15.58 -23.48 25.06
C SER A 2 14.44 -22.47 25.03
N VAL A 3 14.68 -21.29 25.61
CA VAL A 3 13.77 -20.16 25.57
C VAL A 3 13.79 -19.62 24.14
N GLY A 4 12.82 -20.04 23.33
CA GLY A 4 12.59 -19.48 22.00
C GLY A 4 12.34 -17.99 22.11
N THR A 5 13.20 -17.18 21.49
CA THR A 5 13.25 -15.74 21.66
C THR A 5 11.93 -15.04 21.28
N PRO A 6 11.27 -14.32 22.22
CA PRO A 6 9.98 -13.66 21.96
C PRO A 6 10.07 -12.56 20.90
N ALA A 7 11.27 -12.01 20.65
CA ALA A 7 11.52 -10.97 19.66
C ALA A 7 11.16 -11.38 18.22
N ARG A 8 11.23 -12.67 17.87
CA ARG A 8 10.90 -13.13 16.52
C ARG A 8 9.39 -13.11 16.25
N ARG A 9 8.56 -13.31 17.28
CA ARG A 9 7.08 -13.30 17.17
C ARG A 9 6.51 -11.91 16.92
N LEU A 10 7.13 -10.85 17.44
CA LEU A 10 6.64 -9.47 17.28
C LEU A 10 7.01 -8.80 15.94
N ARG A 11 8.08 -9.26 15.28
CA ARG A 11 8.52 -8.69 13.99
C ARG A 11 7.52 -8.92 12.86
N TYR A 12 6.76 -10.02 12.93
CA TYR A 12 5.77 -10.39 11.89
C TYR A 12 4.52 -9.50 11.88
N PRO A 13 3.80 -9.29 13.01
CA PRO A 13 2.68 -8.35 13.02
C PRO A 13 3.15 -6.92 12.70
N LEU A 14 4.34 -6.53 13.16
CA LEU A 14 4.92 -5.23 12.85
C LEU A 14 5.19 -5.06 11.34
N ALA A 15 5.71 -6.10 10.66
CA ALA A 15 5.94 -6.08 9.22
C ALA A 15 4.63 -5.99 8.43
N LEU A 16 3.59 -6.70 8.85
CA LEU A 16 2.27 -6.61 8.23
C LEU A 16 1.68 -5.19 8.39
N VAL A 17 1.74 -4.64 9.61
CA VAL A 17 1.29 -3.27 9.89
C VAL A 17 2.08 -2.26 9.08
N ALA A 18 3.40 -2.41 8.96
CA ALA A 18 4.23 -1.53 8.15
C ALA A 18 3.85 -1.55 6.66
N VAL A 19 3.51 -2.72 6.11
CA VAL A 19 3.05 -2.82 4.71
C VAL A 19 1.68 -2.17 4.51
N VAL A 20 0.73 -2.45 5.41
CA VAL A 20 -0.61 -1.84 5.34
C VAL A 20 -0.53 -0.32 5.49
N ALA A 21 0.22 0.16 6.48
CA ALA A 21 0.43 1.59 6.69
C ALA A 21 1.14 2.25 5.50
N GLY A 22 2.12 1.57 4.89
CA GLY A 22 2.81 2.07 3.69
C GLY A 22 1.88 2.18 2.47
N LEU A 23 0.99 1.22 2.27
CA LEU A 23 0.00 1.25 1.19
C LEU A 23 -1.03 2.37 1.39
N LEU A 24 -1.56 2.53 2.61
CA LEU A 24 -2.48 3.62 2.93
C LEU A 24 -1.83 4.99 2.79
N LEU A 25 -0.56 5.12 3.20
CA LEU A 25 0.20 6.36 3.04
C LEU A 25 0.39 6.70 1.55
N LEU A 26 0.67 5.70 0.71
CA LEU A 26 0.82 5.87 -0.73
C LEU A 26 -0.50 6.34 -1.37
N GLU A 27 -1.62 5.71 -1.00
CA GLU A 27 -2.95 6.06 -1.47
C GLU A 27 -3.32 7.50 -1.08
N TYR A 28 -3.07 7.87 0.18
CA TYR A 28 -3.29 9.23 0.68
C TYR A 28 -2.43 10.27 -0.05
N LEU A 29 -1.12 10.01 -0.21
CA LEU A 29 -0.22 10.91 -0.94
C LEU A 29 -0.66 11.12 -2.38
N LEU A 30 -1.14 10.07 -3.03
CA LEU A 30 -1.65 10.15 -4.39
C LEU A 30 -2.91 11.01 -4.45
N GLU A 31 -3.87 10.78 -3.56
CA GLU A 31 -5.12 11.53 -3.51
C GLU A 31 -4.87 13.02 -3.24
N VAL A 32 -4.00 13.36 -2.29
CA VAL A 32 -3.59 14.74 -2.00
C VAL A 32 -2.93 15.39 -3.21
N THR A 33 -2.02 14.68 -3.88
CA THR A 33 -1.31 15.19 -5.05
C THR A 33 -2.27 15.45 -6.21
N LEU A 34 -3.19 14.52 -6.47
CA LEU A 34 -4.19 14.65 -7.55
C LEU A 34 -5.22 15.74 -7.26
N THR A 35 -5.64 15.88 -6.00
CA THR A 35 -6.55 16.96 -5.58
C THR A 35 -5.88 18.32 -5.69
N GLY A 36 -4.63 18.42 -5.24
CA GLY A 36 -3.81 19.62 -5.40
C GLY A 36 -3.59 19.97 -6.87
N TYR A 37 -3.36 18.96 -7.72
CA TYR A 37 -3.26 19.12 -9.16
C TYR A 37 -4.55 19.67 -9.77
N ALA A 38 -5.70 19.07 -9.43
CA ALA A 38 -7.00 19.51 -9.92
C ALA A 38 -7.30 20.98 -9.54
N ALA A 39 -6.81 21.43 -8.38
CA ALA A 39 -6.95 22.80 -7.92
C ALA A 39 -5.97 23.80 -8.58
N THR A 40 -4.79 23.36 -9.03
CA THR A 40 -3.71 24.24 -9.50
C THR A 40 -3.43 24.18 -11.02
N GLY A 41 -3.88 23.13 -11.72
CA GLY A 41 -3.77 23.03 -13.18
C GLY A 41 -2.33 22.96 -13.71
N THR A 42 -1.40 22.41 -12.92
CA THR A 42 0.04 22.39 -13.28
C THR A 42 0.36 21.46 -14.46
N THR A 43 1.44 21.71 -15.21
CA THR A 43 1.77 20.99 -16.46
C THR A 43 2.73 19.79 -16.32
N TRP A 44 3.26 19.53 -15.11
CA TRP A 44 4.26 18.47 -14.89
C TRP A 44 3.66 17.06 -14.80
N LEU A 45 2.35 16.94 -14.50
CA LEU A 45 1.65 15.67 -14.48
C LEU A 45 0.97 15.42 -15.83
N PRO A 46 1.26 14.31 -16.52
CA PRO A 46 0.60 14.00 -17.79
C PRO A 46 -0.91 13.84 -17.58
N THR A 47 -1.68 14.78 -18.13
CA THR A 47 -3.13 14.65 -18.19
C THR A 47 -3.52 13.74 -19.33
N VAL A 48 -4.29 12.70 -18.99
CA VAL A 48 -4.90 11.80 -19.98
C VAL A 48 -6.36 12.22 -20.10
N GLY A 49 -6.68 12.99 -21.15
CA GLY A 49 -8.03 13.49 -21.38
C GLY A 49 -8.46 14.50 -20.32
N THR A 50 -9.60 14.27 -19.66
CA THR A 50 -10.12 15.17 -18.61
C THR A 50 -9.42 14.96 -17.27
N ILE A 51 -9.52 15.94 -16.36
CA ILE A 51 -8.97 15.84 -14.99
C ILE A 51 -9.51 14.60 -14.27
N GLY A 52 -10.81 14.29 -14.43
CA GLY A 52 -11.42 13.10 -13.85
C GLY A 52 -10.86 11.79 -14.41
N GLN A 53 -10.61 11.72 -15.73
CA GLN A 53 -9.96 10.55 -16.35
C GLN A 53 -8.52 10.38 -15.88
N THR A 54 -7.80 11.48 -15.69
CA THR A 54 -6.44 11.49 -15.15
C THR A 54 -6.42 10.97 -13.72
N MET A 55 -7.33 11.45 -12.86
CA MET A 55 -7.50 10.95 -11.50
C MET A 55 -7.73 9.42 -11.48
N VAL A 56 -8.69 8.93 -12.26
CA VAL A 56 -8.99 7.49 -12.34
C VAL A 56 -7.79 6.70 -12.86
N ALA A 57 -7.08 7.18 -13.86
CA ALA A 57 -5.91 6.50 -14.42
C ALA A 57 -4.79 6.30 -13.38
N TYR A 58 -4.61 7.23 -12.46
CA TYR A 58 -3.60 7.14 -11.40
C TYR A 58 -4.09 6.39 -10.16
N THR A 59 -5.36 6.54 -9.77
CA THR A 59 -5.89 5.85 -8.57
C THR A 59 -6.10 4.36 -8.82
N LEU A 60 -6.53 3.97 -10.02
CA LEU A 60 -6.89 2.58 -10.33
C LEU A 60 -5.72 1.59 -10.14
N PRO A 61 -4.48 1.84 -10.60
CA PRO A 61 -3.33 0.99 -10.30
C PRO A 61 -3.05 0.86 -8.81
N VAL A 62 -3.22 1.94 -8.04
CA VAL A 62 -2.99 1.95 -6.60
C VAL A 62 -4.09 1.18 -5.87
N SER A 63 -5.35 1.35 -6.24
CA SER A 63 -6.46 0.56 -5.70
C SER A 63 -6.32 -0.92 -6.04
N LEU A 64 -5.84 -1.28 -7.23
CA LEU A 64 -5.50 -2.66 -7.58
C LEU A 64 -4.37 -3.20 -6.69
N LEU A 65 -3.31 -2.42 -6.50
CA LEU A 65 -2.20 -2.79 -5.63
C LEU A 65 -2.65 -2.96 -4.17
N ALA A 66 -3.53 -2.11 -3.66
CA ALA A 66 -4.07 -2.25 -2.31
C ALA A 66 -4.99 -3.49 -2.21
N THR A 67 -5.92 -3.64 -3.16
CA THR A 67 -6.91 -4.74 -3.18
C THR A 67 -6.26 -6.11 -3.29
N PHE A 68 -5.23 -6.26 -4.12
CA PHE A 68 -4.57 -7.56 -4.34
C PHE A 68 -3.26 -7.71 -3.57
N GLY A 69 -2.50 -6.62 -3.40
CA GLY A 69 -1.23 -6.65 -2.68
C GLY A 69 -1.41 -6.88 -1.19
N VAL A 70 -2.41 -6.27 -0.53
CA VAL A 70 -2.64 -6.50 0.90
C VAL A 70 -2.96 -7.98 1.20
N PRO A 71 -3.91 -8.65 0.51
CA PRO A 71 -4.18 -10.06 0.74
C PRO A 71 -2.99 -10.97 0.38
N VAL A 72 -2.27 -10.70 -0.71
CA VAL A 72 -1.10 -11.50 -1.11
C VAL A 72 0.00 -11.40 -0.05
N VAL A 73 0.28 -10.18 0.44
CA VAL A 73 1.25 -9.98 1.51
C VAL A 73 0.79 -10.69 2.79
N ALA A 74 -0.46 -10.54 3.18
CA ALA A 74 -1.03 -11.23 4.34
C ALA A 74 -0.92 -12.76 4.20
N PHE A 75 -1.19 -13.31 3.01
CA PHE A 75 -1.08 -14.73 2.71
C PHE A 75 0.37 -15.22 2.77
N VAL A 76 1.32 -14.51 2.16
CA VAL A 76 2.76 -14.85 2.20
C VAL A 76 3.28 -14.83 3.64
N PHE A 77 2.89 -13.84 4.43
CA PHE A 77 3.25 -13.78 5.85
C PHE A 77 2.59 -14.92 6.64
N GLY A 78 1.32 -15.24 6.37
CA GLY A 78 0.60 -16.35 6.98
C GLY A 78 1.25 -17.71 6.69
N VAL A 79 1.61 -17.99 5.44
CA VAL A 79 2.32 -19.21 5.04
C VAL A 79 3.70 -19.31 5.68
N ARG A 80 4.44 -18.19 5.74
CA ARG A 80 5.74 -18.15 6.43
C ARG A 80 5.62 -18.39 7.92
N TYR A 81 4.56 -17.89 8.55
CA TYR A 81 4.28 -18.15 9.96
C TYR A 81 3.93 -19.62 10.19
N ALA A 82 3.06 -20.21 9.36
CA ALA A 82 2.68 -21.62 9.45
C ALA A 82 3.86 -22.58 9.25
N ARG A 83 4.86 -22.21 8.44
CA ARG A 83 6.11 -22.98 8.27
C ARG A 83 7.14 -22.77 9.38
N ALA A 84 7.00 -21.73 10.20
CA ALA A 84 7.94 -21.37 11.26
C ALA A 84 7.47 -21.76 12.67
N ALA A 85 6.21 -22.19 12.81
CA ALA A 85 5.60 -22.79 14.01
C ALA A 85 5.78 -24.31 14.00
#